data_AF-A0A956D7N3-F1
#
_entry.id   AF-A0A956D7N3-F1
#
_cell.length_a   1.000
_cell.length_b   1.000
_cell.length_c   1.000
_cell.angle_alpha   90.00
_cell.angle_beta   90.00
_cell.angle_gamma   90.00
#
_symmetry.space_group_name_H-M   'P 1'
#
loop_
_entity.id
_entity.type
_entity.pdbx_description
1 polymer ?
#
loop_
_entity_poly.entity_id
_entity_poly.type
_entity_poly.pdbx_seq_one_letter_code
_entity_poly.pdbx_strand_id
1 'polypeptide(L)'
;WFEGTPGWHIDPSDGFARPIDECVTPGWLQRLYRSPSLVHPIGDLPRLLGEHIPRIAVALKSDLPDLSSVADLVDAQPRMQLWADGDIVEAEAHLKVEYDGQIFEVPSQGFPSPLAFLPAKSGESKPRVVRRDVGTEMMAVQKLLDLGFEPDDEGDELLAFGQDAISFWSQGIGTLPKEWARFVPDDLVGVKIRKETVTSQMRVSSGVDWLSLDLVFGTGDAVVDEDELRAALEGGRNIVKLSDGTYAAVDPDRVGEVLARAAEIFATSGQRQKLPLSQAGRIQDLASLVDGAEIKPKARELFDKLGHVEDIPSIAKPRSLKATLRPYQKQGFSWLVFLHELGSGGILADDMGLGKTLQTIALIAWSQVKEKKKKPNLVVAPTSV
;
A
#
# COMPACT_ATOMS: atom_id res chain seq x y z
N TRP A 1 -29.58 29.91 -59.17
CA TRP A 1 -29.85 29.06 -58.01
C TRP A 1 -31.31 28.63 -58.07
N PHE A 2 -31.60 27.35 -57.83
CA PHE A 2 -32.97 26.83 -57.75
C PHE A 2 -33.29 26.53 -56.27
N GLU A 3 -34.44 27.03 -55.79
CA GLU A 3 -34.99 26.68 -54.47
C GLU A 3 -35.62 25.30 -54.50
N GLY A 4 -35.01 24.34 -53.78
CA GLY A 4 -35.52 22.98 -53.62
C GLY A 4 -34.41 22.01 -53.24
N THR A 5 -34.77 20.89 -52.62
CA THR A 5 -33.86 19.77 -52.33
C THR A 5 -34.02 18.72 -53.43
N PRO A 6 -32.93 18.27 -54.10
CA PRO A 6 -31.55 18.70 -53.93
C PRO A 6 -31.28 20.08 -54.56
N GLY A 7 -30.45 20.89 -53.89
CA GLY A 7 -30.07 22.22 -54.37
C GLY A 7 -29.06 22.14 -55.51
N TRP A 8 -29.06 23.12 -56.42
CA TRP A 8 -28.10 23.18 -57.53
C TRP A 8 -27.43 24.55 -57.63
N HIS A 9 -26.11 24.53 -57.80
CA HIS A 9 -25.27 25.68 -58.07
C HIS A 9 -25.01 25.73 -59.57
N ILE A 10 -25.33 26.84 -60.22
CA ILE A 10 -25.07 27.03 -61.65
C ILE A 10 -23.97 28.08 -61.72
N ASP A 11 -22.82 27.70 -62.25
CA ASP A 11 -21.75 28.65 -62.51
C ASP A 11 -22.06 29.35 -63.85
N PRO A 12 -22.36 30.66 -63.84
CA PRO A 12 -22.73 31.40 -65.04
C PRO A 12 -21.56 31.57 -66.02
N SER A 13 -20.34 31.29 -65.59
CA SER A 13 -19.11 31.42 -66.39
C SER A 13 -18.89 30.22 -67.32
N ASP A 14 -19.22 29.02 -66.84
CA ASP A 14 -19.06 27.76 -67.59
C ASP A 14 -20.40 27.12 -67.99
N GLY A 15 -21.52 27.58 -67.44
CA GLY A 15 -22.86 27.09 -67.74
C GLY A 15 -23.21 25.74 -67.11
N PHE A 16 -22.36 25.20 -66.22
CA PHE A 16 -22.56 23.90 -65.60
C PHE A 16 -23.33 24.00 -64.28
N ALA A 17 -24.32 23.12 -64.13
CA ALA A 17 -25.05 22.92 -62.88
C ALA A 17 -24.38 21.81 -62.06
N ARG A 18 -23.98 22.14 -60.84
CA ARG A 18 -23.37 21.23 -59.86
C ARG A 18 -24.36 21.02 -58.69
N PRO A 19 -24.60 19.77 -58.26
CA PRO A 19 -25.46 19.51 -57.12
C PRO A 19 -24.81 20.05 -55.84
N ILE A 20 -25.63 20.64 -54.98
CA ILE A 20 -25.25 21.17 -53.68
C ILE A 20 -25.69 20.16 -52.63
N ASP A 21 -24.79 19.81 -51.73
CA ASP A 21 -25.07 18.93 -50.59
C ASP A 21 -26.21 19.50 -49.73
N GLU A 22 -27.10 18.63 -49.23
CA GLU A 22 -28.27 19.02 -48.44
C GLU A 22 -27.89 19.75 -47.14
N CYS A 23 -26.66 19.57 -46.64
CA CYS A 23 -26.13 20.25 -45.47
C CYS A 23 -25.82 21.75 -45.72
N VAL A 24 -25.83 22.21 -46.98
CA VAL A 24 -25.49 23.59 -47.33
C VAL A 24 -26.76 24.41 -47.56
N THR A 25 -27.08 25.26 -46.59
CA THR A 25 -28.26 26.14 -46.72
C THR A 25 -28.05 27.24 -47.78
N PRO A 26 -29.12 27.70 -48.45
CA PRO A 26 -29.04 28.80 -49.42
C PRO A 26 -28.44 30.09 -48.85
N GLY A 27 -28.71 30.37 -47.57
CA GLY A 27 -28.16 31.52 -46.86
C GLY A 27 -26.64 31.43 -46.67
N TRP A 28 -26.08 30.23 -46.52
CA TRP A 28 -24.64 30.01 -46.45
C TRP A 28 -23.96 30.26 -47.81
N LEU A 29 -24.54 29.76 -48.90
CA LEU A 29 -24.06 30.00 -50.26
C LEU A 29 -24.07 31.48 -50.62
N GLN A 30 -25.14 32.21 -50.30
CA GLN A 30 -25.20 33.66 -50.55
C GLN A 30 -24.14 34.43 -49.76
N ARG A 31 -23.80 34.01 -48.54
CA ARG A 31 -22.72 34.61 -47.76
C ARG A 31 -21.36 34.34 -48.39
N LEU A 32 -21.07 33.09 -48.76
CA LEU A 32 -19.82 32.72 -49.43
C LEU A 32 -19.65 33.46 -50.78
N TYR A 33 -20.74 33.67 -51.51
CA TYR A 33 -20.74 34.44 -52.76
C TYR A 33 -20.39 35.92 -52.56
N ARG A 34 -20.86 36.52 -51.46
CA ARG A 34 -20.60 37.93 -51.14
C ARG A 34 -19.21 38.13 -50.52
N SER A 35 -18.75 37.15 -49.75
CA SER A 35 -17.44 37.14 -49.13
C SER A 35 -16.92 35.71 -49.16
N PRO A 36 -16.00 35.36 -50.07
CA PRO A 36 -15.44 34.01 -50.20
C PRO A 36 -14.41 33.71 -49.10
N SER A 37 -14.69 34.16 -47.88
CA SER A 37 -13.82 34.06 -46.71
C SER A 37 -14.65 33.66 -45.50
N LEU A 38 -14.29 32.55 -44.87
CA LEU A 38 -14.81 32.17 -43.56
C LEU A 38 -13.91 32.80 -42.50
N VAL A 39 -14.48 33.65 -41.64
CA VAL A 39 -13.76 34.26 -40.53
C VAL A 39 -14.07 33.46 -39.28
N HIS A 40 -13.03 32.90 -38.65
CA HIS A 40 -13.13 32.21 -37.36
C HIS A 40 -12.27 32.92 -36.31
N PRO A 41 -12.67 32.90 -35.03
CA PRO A 41 -11.81 33.33 -33.93
C PRO A 41 -10.48 32.58 -33.96
N ILE A 42 -9.38 33.28 -33.69
CA ILE A 42 -8.04 32.64 -33.65
C ILE A 42 -7.95 31.54 -32.58
N GLY A 43 -8.76 31.65 -31.50
CA GLY A 43 -8.88 30.63 -30.46
C GLY A 43 -9.51 29.32 -30.94
N ASP A 44 -10.30 29.34 -32.02
CA ASP A 44 -10.92 28.14 -32.61
C ASP A 44 -10.05 27.49 -33.69
N LEU A 45 -8.93 28.13 -34.05
CA LEU A 45 -8.03 27.63 -35.09
C LEU A 45 -7.50 26.21 -34.80
N PRO A 46 -7.19 25.82 -33.54
CA PRO A 46 -6.79 24.46 -33.24
C PRO A 46 -7.81 23.42 -33.67
N ARG A 47 -9.07 23.67 -33.32
CA ARG A 47 -10.19 22.79 -33.65
C ARG A 47 -10.46 22.79 -35.15
N LEU A 48 -10.37 23.96 -35.79
CA LEU A 48 -10.57 24.09 -37.23
C LEU A 48 -9.54 23.28 -38.02
N LEU A 49 -8.25 23.44 -37.72
CA LEU A 49 -7.17 22.77 -38.44
C LEU A 49 -7.02 21.28 -38.06
N GLY A 50 -7.30 20.93 -36.80
CA GLY A 50 -7.16 19.56 -36.30
C GLY A 50 -8.37 18.66 -36.59
N GLU A 51 -9.59 19.16 -36.45
CA GLU A 51 -10.81 18.33 -36.58
C GLU A 51 -11.55 18.57 -37.89
N HIS A 52 -11.76 19.84 -38.26
CA HIS A 52 -12.71 20.18 -39.32
C HIS A 52 -12.08 20.13 -40.72
N ILE A 53 -10.91 20.75 -40.90
CA ILE A 53 -10.23 20.80 -42.21
C ILE A 53 -9.90 19.40 -42.74
N PRO A 54 -9.39 18.43 -41.93
CA PRO A 54 -9.17 17.07 -42.41
C PRO A 54 -10.46 16.38 -42.84
N ARG A 55 -11.55 16.51 -42.08
CA ARG A 55 -12.86 15.95 -42.44
C ARG A 55 -13.39 16.52 -43.75
N ILE A 56 -13.24 17.83 -43.95
CA ILE A 56 -13.64 18.51 -45.17
C ILE A 56 -12.79 18.05 -46.36
N ALA A 57 -11.46 17.96 -46.21
CA ALA A 57 -10.57 17.49 -47.27
C ALA A 57 -10.90 16.06 -47.70
N VAL A 58 -11.19 15.17 -46.74
CA VAL A 58 -11.66 13.80 -47.02
C VAL A 58 -12.99 13.80 -47.76
N ALA A 59 -13.97 14.59 -47.30
CA ALA A 59 -15.29 14.68 -47.94
C ALA A 59 -15.21 15.23 -49.38
N LEU A 60 -14.33 16.21 -49.60
CA LEU A 60 -14.12 16.84 -50.91
C LEU A 60 -13.13 16.08 -51.80
N LYS A 61 -12.48 15.02 -51.29
CA LYS A 61 -11.37 14.31 -51.95
C LYS A 61 -10.27 15.28 -52.43
N SER A 62 -9.99 16.31 -51.65
CA SER A 62 -8.95 17.30 -51.93
C SER A 62 -7.74 17.06 -51.05
N ASP A 63 -6.58 17.55 -51.49
CA ASP A 63 -5.40 17.62 -50.62
C ASP A 63 -5.66 18.57 -49.44
N LEU A 64 -4.97 18.32 -48.33
CA LEU A 64 -4.97 19.24 -47.20
C LEU A 64 -4.35 20.58 -47.63
N PRO A 65 -4.92 21.72 -47.20
CA PRO A 65 -4.36 23.02 -47.51
C PRO A 65 -2.96 23.16 -46.91
N ASP A 66 -2.08 23.90 -47.60
CA ASP A 66 -0.75 24.18 -47.09
C ASP A 66 -0.83 25.03 -45.81
N LEU A 67 -0.53 24.38 -44.68
CA LEU A 67 -0.54 24.96 -43.35
C LEU A 67 0.42 26.15 -43.22
N SER A 68 1.46 26.25 -44.05
CA SER A 68 2.44 27.36 -44.03
C SER A 68 1.81 28.73 -44.32
N SER A 69 0.67 28.73 -45.03
CA SER A 69 -0.07 29.95 -45.36
C SER A 69 -0.87 30.50 -44.18
N VAL A 70 -1.24 29.65 -43.21
CA VAL A 70 -2.17 29.97 -42.11
C VAL A 70 -1.48 29.97 -40.74
N ALA A 71 -0.40 29.20 -40.57
CA ALA A 71 0.33 29.05 -39.32
C ALA A 71 1.84 28.92 -39.57
N ASP A 72 2.64 29.36 -38.60
CA ASP A 72 4.09 29.18 -38.63
C ASP A 72 4.44 27.78 -38.13
N LEU A 73 4.89 26.94 -39.06
CA LEU A 73 5.18 25.54 -38.80
C LEU A 73 6.56 25.42 -38.14
N VAL A 74 6.57 24.90 -36.92
CA VAL A 74 7.78 24.73 -36.12
C VAL A 74 8.22 23.28 -36.24
N ASP A 75 9.44 23.08 -36.76
CA ASP A 75 10.10 21.78 -36.76
C ASP A 75 10.77 21.58 -35.39
N ALA A 76 10.11 20.81 -34.53
CA ALA A 76 10.57 20.50 -33.19
C ALA A 76 10.58 18.99 -33.00
N GLN A 77 11.68 18.46 -32.47
CA GLN A 77 11.79 17.05 -32.13
C GLN A 77 11.10 16.77 -30.79
N PRO A 78 10.38 15.65 -30.65
CA PRO A 78 9.70 15.29 -29.41
C PRO A 78 10.72 14.98 -28.30
N ARG A 79 10.46 15.51 -27.10
CA ARG A 79 11.14 15.05 -25.88
C ARG A 79 10.12 14.45 -24.93
N MET A 80 10.22 13.14 -24.75
CA MET A 80 9.30 12.41 -23.88
C MET A 80 9.62 12.67 -22.41
N GLN A 81 8.58 12.79 -21.61
CA GLN A 81 8.63 12.90 -20.17
C GLN A 81 7.72 11.84 -19.57
N LEU A 82 8.28 11.00 -18.70
CA LEU A 82 7.52 10.08 -17.87
C LEU A 82 7.36 10.69 -16.49
N TRP A 83 6.12 10.81 -16.05
CA TRP A 83 5.77 11.12 -14.67
C TRP A 83 5.16 9.86 -14.08
N ALA A 84 5.75 9.31 -13.02
CA ALA A 84 5.14 8.17 -12.35
C ALA A 84 5.20 8.36 -10.84
N ASP A 85 4.15 7.96 -10.14
CA ASP A 85 4.00 8.03 -8.69
C ASP A 85 3.29 6.77 -8.18
N GLY A 86 3.16 6.63 -6.87
CA GLY A 86 2.47 5.51 -6.22
C GLY A 86 3.24 4.91 -5.06
N ASP A 87 3.08 3.61 -4.85
CA ASP A 87 3.81 2.84 -3.86
C ASP A 87 4.51 1.62 -4.49
N ILE A 88 5.09 0.73 -3.68
CA ILE A 88 5.83 -0.41 -4.23
C ILE A 88 4.95 -1.42 -4.99
N VAL A 89 3.64 -1.48 -4.70
CA VAL A 89 2.67 -2.38 -5.34
C VAL A 89 1.70 -1.67 -6.28
N GLU A 90 1.68 -0.35 -6.32
CA GLU A 90 0.85 0.44 -7.24
C GLU A 90 1.72 1.48 -7.95
N ALA A 91 1.64 1.55 -9.27
CA ALA A 91 2.31 2.58 -10.06
C ALA A 91 1.30 3.26 -10.97
N GLU A 92 1.22 4.57 -10.88
CA GLU A 92 0.47 5.44 -11.77
C GLU A 92 1.46 6.17 -12.67
N ALA A 93 1.23 6.18 -13.97
CA ALA A 93 2.13 6.77 -14.95
C ALA A 93 1.40 7.66 -15.96
N HIS A 94 2.01 8.82 -16.23
CA HIS A 94 1.57 9.80 -17.21
C HIS A 94 2.69 10.05 -18.20
N LEU A 95 2.35 10.03 -19.49
CA LEU A 95 3.28 10.38 -20.56
C LEU A 95 3.00 11.78 -21.07
N LYS A 96 4.04 12.60 -21.09
CA LYS A 96 4.00 13.93 -21.68
C LYS A 96 5.07 14.05 -22.75
N VAL A 97 4.82 14.91 -23.72
CA VAL A 97 5.76 15.23 -24.78
C VAL A 97 5.99 16.73 -24.82
N GLU A 98 7.26 17.12 -24.86
CA GLU A 98 7.66 18.51 -25.01
C GLU A 98 8.04 18.80 -26.47
N TYR A 99 7.45 19.85 -27.03
CA TYR A 99 7.83 20.46 -28.29
C TYR A 99 8.09 21.94 -28.09
N ASP A 100 9.31 22.40 -28.42
CA ASP A 100 9.71 23.82 -28.32
C ASP A 100 9.40 24.46 -26.94
N GLY A 101 9.63 23.71 -25.86
CA GLY A 101 9.39 24.17 -24.47
C GLY A 101 7.94 24.15 -24.02
N GLN A 102 7.00 23.65 -24.84
CA GLN A 102 5.61 23.42 -24.45
C GLN A 102 5.33 21.94 -24.26
N ILE A 103 4.65 21.61 -23.17
CA ILE A 103 4.33 20.24 -22.77
C ILE A 103 2.90 19.93 -23.17
N PHE A 104 2.70 18.74 -23.74
CA PHE A 104 1.41 18.21 -24.10
C PHE A 104 1.22 16.82 -23.52
N GLU A 105 0.01 16.49 -23.09
CA GLU A 105 -0.34 15.14 -22.66
C GLU A 105 -0.32 14.17 -23.85
N VAL A 106 0.08 12.94 -23.58
CA VAL A 106 0.00 11.80 -24.50
C VAL A 106 -1.05 10.86 -23.91
N PRO A 107 -2.19 10.66 -24.57
CA PRO A 107 -3.27 9.86 -24.02
C PRO A 107 -2.87 8.39 -23.90
N SER A 108 -3.35 7.70 -22.86
CA SER A 108 -3.06 6.28 -22.66
C SER A 108 -3.84 5.39 -23.65
N GLN A 109 -4.96 5.91 -24.18
CA GLN A 109 -5.75 5.27 -25.23
C GLN A 109 -5.99 6.19 -26.43
N GLY A 110 -6.15 5.59 -27.62
CA GLY A 110 -6.45 6.33 -28.85
C GLY A 110 -5.23 7.05 -29.42
N PHE A 111 -5.46 8.12 -30.18
CA PHE A 111 -4.40 8.87 -30.84
C PHE A 111 -4.46 10.35 -30.45
N PRO A 112 -3.33 10.98 -30.11
CA PRO A 112 -3.27 12.42 -29.93
C PRO A 112 -3.56 13.15 -31.25
N SER A 113 -4.00 14.40 -31.16
CA SER A 113 -4.15 15.28 -32.33
C SER A 113 -2.80 15.37 -33.07
N PRO A 114 -2.74 15.19 -34.40
CA PRO A 114 -1.48 15.27 -35.15
C PRO A 114 -0.86 16.68 -35.16
N LEU A 115 -1.62 17.70 -34.73
CA LEU A 115 -1.18 19.08 -34.65
C LEU A 115 -1.26 19.59 -33.20
N ALA A 116 -0.18 20.23 -32.75
CA ALA A 116 -0.09 20.93 -31.48
C ALA A 116 0.09 22.43 -31.70
N PHE A 117 -0.62 23.24 -30.91
CA PHE A 117 -0.58 24.70 -31.03
C PHE A 117 0.30 25.27 -29.93
N LEU A 118 1.27 26.08 -30.34
CA LEU A 118 2.18 26.78 -29.45
C LEU A 118 1.71 28.22 -29.24
N PRO A 119 2.01 28.83 -28.07
CA PRO A 119 1.75 30.24 -27.86
C PRO A 119 2.51 31.09 -28.89
N ALA A 120 1.87 32.17 -29.34
CA ALA A 120 2.47 33.11 -30.28
C ALA A 120 3.69 33.80 -29.64
N LYS A 121 4.74 34.05 -30.43
CA LYS A 121 5.84 34.91 -29.97
C LYS A 121 5.38 36.36 -29.92
N SER A 122 5.95 37.12 -29.00
CA SER A 122 5.61 38.54 -28.83
C SER A 122 5.79 39.31 -30.14
N GLY A 123 4.70 39.86 -30.68
CA GLY A 123 4.70 40.67 -31.91
C GLY A 123 4.37 39.92 -33.20
N GLU A 124 4.17 38.59 -33.17
CA GLU A 124 3.77 37.80 -34.34
C GLU A 124 2.23 37.64 -34.39
N SER A 125 1.64 37.82 -35.58
CA SER A 125 0.19 37.67 -35.78
C SER A 125 -0.23 36.24 -36.14
N LYS A 126 0.72 35.40 -36.55
CA LYS A 126 0.46 34.02 -36.96
C LYS A 126 0.60 33.07 -35.76
N PRO A 127 -0.33 32.12 -35.60
CA PRO A 127 -0.20 31.09 -34.60
C PRO A 127 0.90 30.10 -35.00
N ARG A 128 1.60 29.58 -34.00
CA ARG A 128 2.69 28.62 -34.17
C ARG A 128 2.16 27.21 -34.00
N VAL A 129 2.51 26.30 -34.91
CA VAL A 129 2.00 24.93 -34.93
C VAL A 129 3.15 23.94 -35.10
N VAL A 130 3.13 22.88 -34.30
CA VAL A 130 4.04 21.73 -34.43
C VAL A 130 3.25 20.54 -34.96
N ARG A 131 3.86 19.78 -35.86
CA ARG A 131 3.37 18.44 -36.22
C ARG A 131 3.87 17.46 -35.18
N ARG A 132 2.97 16.85 -34.43
CA ARG A 132 3.31 15.86 -33.43
C ARG A 132 3.78 14.58 -34.11
N ASP A 133 4.85 14.00 -33.61
CA ASP A 133 5.28 12.66 -33.98
C ASP A 133 4.46 11.62 -33.21
N VAL A 134 3.23 11.41 -33.69
CA VAL A 134 2.28 10.44 -33.12
C VAL A 134 2.88 9.03 -33.07
N GLY A 135 3.76 8.68 -34.01
CA GLY A 135 4.41 7.37 -34.02
C GLY A 135 5.31 7.17 -32.80
N THR A 136 6.20 8.12 -32.55
CA THR A 136 7.10 8.09 -31.38
C THR A 136 6.32 8.14 -30.07
N GLU A 137 5.27 8.96 -29.98
CA GLU A 137 4.41 9.06 -28.79
C GLU A 137 3.68 7.75 -28.49
N MET A 138 3.09 7.09 -29.49
CA MET A 138 2.41 5.81 -29.27
C MET A 138 3.39 4.65 -29.00
N MET A 139 4.62 4.71 -29.55
CA MET A 139 5.68 3.77 -29.15
C MET A 139 6.08 3.94 -27.68
N ALA A 140 6.00 5.16 -27.13
CA ALA A 140 6.24 5.41 -25.72
C ALA A 140 5.14 4.79 -24.85
N VAL A 141 3.86 4.94 -25.23
CA VAL A 141 2.74 4.27 -24.56
C VAL A 141 2.92 2.75 -24.58
N GLN A 142 3.21 2.17 -25.77
CA GLN A 142 3.42 0.73 -25.91
C GLN A 142 4.56 0.20 -25.02
N LYS A 143 5.64 0.96 -24.82
CA LYS A 143 6.72 0.57 -23.90
C LYS A 143 6.25 0.43 -22.46
N LEU A 144 5.31 1.26 -22.00
CA LEU A 144 4.75 1.13 -20.66
C LEU A 144 3.76 -0.04 -20.58
N LEU A 145 2.96 -0.26 -21.63
CA LEU A 145 2.09 -1.46 -21.71
C LEU A 145 2.91 -2.76 -21.65
N ASP A 146 4.05 -2.81 -22.34
CA ASP A 146 4.98 -3.95 -22.31
C ASP A 146 5.62 -4.16 -20.92
N LEU A 147 5.60 -3.14 -20.05
CA LEU A 147 6.03 -3.20 -18.66
C LEU A 147 4.90 -3.56 -17.68
N GLY A 148 3.71 -3.91 -18.19
CA GLY A 148 2.57 -4.35 -17.39
C GLY A 148 1.64 -3.22 -16.93
N PHE A 149 1.75 -2.03 -17.51
CA PHE A 149 0.75 -0.99 -17.32
C PHE A 149 -0.49 -1.25 -18.18
N GLU A 150 -1.65 -0.89 -17.65
CA GLU A 150 -2.92 -0.88 -18.35
C GLU A 150 -3.52 0.53 -18.31
N PRO A 151 -4.17 0.99 -19.38
CA PRO A 151 -4.82 2.29 -19.36
C PRO A 151 -6.03 2.26 -18.42
N ASP A 152 -6.26 3.38 -17.74
CA ASP A 152 -7.44 3.56 -16.92
C ASP A 152 -8.73 3.70 -17.77
N ASP A 153 -9.89 3.73 -17.10
CA ASP A 153 -11.19 3.83 -17.77
C ASP A 153 -11.39 5.18 -18.48
N GLU A 154 -10.78 6.27 -17.99
CA GLU A 154 -10.89 7.60 -18.60
C GLU A 154 -9.91 7.78 -19.78
N GLY A 155 -8.85 6.96 -19.84
CA GLY A 155 -7.87 6.95 -20.93
C GLY A 155 -6.80 8.03 -20.81
N ASP A 156 -6.67 8.61 -19.61
CA ASP A 156 -5.74 9.68 -19.28
C ASP A 156 -4.49 9.14 -18.58
N GLU A 157 -4.59 7.98 -17.92
CA GLU A 157 -3.53 7.44 -17.06
C GLU A 157 -3.18 5.99 -17.44
N LEU A 158 -1.99 5.57 -17.00
CA LEU A 158 -1.53 4.19 -17.07
C LEU A 158 -1.31 3.67 -15.65
N LEU A 159 -1.93 2.54 -15.31
CA LEU A 159 -1.88 1.94 -13.98
C LEU A 159 -1.22 0.56 -14.04
N ALA A 160 -0.35 0.27 -13.08
CA ALA A 160 0.19 -1.07 -12.85
C ALA A 160 0.00 -1.45 -11.38
N PHE A 161 -0.32 -2.72 -11.14
CA PHE A 161 -0.60 -3.23 -9.79
C PHE A 161 0.20 -4.49 -9.48
N GLY A 162 0.43 -4.74 -8.20
CA GLY A 162 1.10 -5.93 -7.68
C GLY A 162 2.46 -6.17 -8.33
N GLN A 163 2.62 -7.32 -8.97
CA GLN A 163 3.90 -7.76 -9.51
C GLN A 163 4.42 -6.87 -10.64
N ASP A 164 3.54 -6.23 -11.40
CA ASP A 164 3.92 -5.37 -12.52
C ASP A 164 4.47 -4.04 -12.01
N ALA A 165 3.83 -3.41 -11.03
CA ALA A 165 4.35 -2.23 -10.34
C ALA A 165 5.72 -2.50 -9.68
N ILE A 166 5.82 -3.61 -8.96
CA ILE A 166 7.07 -4.06 -8.32
C ILE A 166 8.20 -4.21 -9.37
N SER A 167 7.89 -4.82 -10.52
CA SER A 167 8.85 -5.04 -11.60
C SER A 167 9.27 -3.72 -12.28
N PHE A 168 8.32 -2.80 -12.43
CA PHE A 168 8.55 -1.46 -12.95
C PHE A 168 9.53 -0.66 -12.07
N TRP A 169 9.24 -0.55 -10.77
CA TRP A 169 10.06 0.18 -9.80
C TRP A 169 11.47 -0.41 -9.64
N SER A 170 11.57 -1.74 -9.62
CA SER A 170 12.86 -2.44 -9.43
C SER A 170 13.76 -2.43 -10.66
N GLN A 171 13.22 -2.66 -11.85
CA GLN A 171 14.01 -2.84 -13.08
C GLN A 171 13.46 -2.08 -14.29
N GLY A 172 12.14 -1.92 -14.41
CA GLY A 172 11.48 -1.32 -15.58
C GLY A 172 11.94 0.10 -15.88
N ILE A 173 12.12 0.95 -14.86
CA ILE A 173 12.65 2.32 -15.07
C ILE A 173 14.03 2.29 -15.76
N GLY A 174 14.86 1.30 -15.45
CA GLY A 174 16.18 1.13 -16.06
C GLY A 174 16.16 0.76 -17.54
N THR A 175 15.07 0.16 -18.04
CA THR A 175 14.93 -0.27 -19.44
C THR A 175 14.39 0.82 -20.37
N LEU A 176 13.82 1.89 -19.80
CA LEU A 176 13.31 3.02 -20.55
C LEU A 176 14.44 3.79 -21.28
N PRO A 177 14.14 4.48 -22.39
CA PRO A 177 15.14 5.25 -23.13
C PRO A 177 15.78 6.36 -22.27
N LYS A 178 17.10 6.55 -22.39
CA LYS A 178 17.87 7.45 -21.51
C LYS A 178 17.57 8.93 -21.76
N GLU A 179 17.08 9.24 -22.95
CA GLU A 179 16.69 10.56 -23.41
C GLU A 179 15.35 11.03 -22.83
N TRP A 180 14.57 10.15 -22.20
CA TRP A 180 13.33 10.53 -21.52
C TRP A 180 13.65 11.28 -20.23
N ALA A 181 12.99 12.41 -20.00
CA ALA A 181 12.92 12.99 -18.67
C ALA A 181 12.04 12.10 -17.79
N ARG A 182 12.46 11.84 -16.55
CA ARG A 182 11.76 10.93 -15.64
C ARG A 182 11.54 11.65 -14.32
N PHE A 183 10.28 11.75 -13.93
CA PHE A 183 9.83 12.34 -12.68
C PHE A 183 9.20 11.22 -11.87
N VAL A 184 9.99 10.61 -10.99
CA VAL A 184 9.64 9.40 -10.22
C VAL A 184 10.13 9.55 -8.77
N PRO A 185 9.48 8.93 -7.76
CA PRO A 185 9.94 8.96 -6.39
C PRO A 185 11.32 8.32 -6.22
N ASP A 186 12.28 9.07 -5.67
CA ASP A 186 13.67 8.63 -5.52
C ASP A 186 13.81 7.33 -4.69
N ASP A 187 12.87 7.06 -3.77
CA ASP A 187 12.91 5.89 -2.89
C ASP A 187 12.27 4.62 -3.49
N LEU A 188 11.61 4.73 -4.64
CA LEU A 188 11.06 3.62 -5.41
C LEU A 188 11.94 3.22 -6.61
N VAL A 189 12.94 4.02 -6.98
CA VAL A 189 13.82 3.71 -8.12
C VAL A 189 14.89 2.69 -7.76
N GLY A 190 14.95 1.58 -8.51
CA GLY A 190 16.02 0.60 -8.36
C GLY A 190 15.95 -0.18 -7.05
N VAL A 191 14.72 -0.30 -6.53
CA VAL A 191 14.43 -1.02 -5.29
C VAL A 191 14.92 -2.47 -5.40
N LYS A 192 15.60 -2.92 -4.34
CA LYS A 192 16.05 -4.31 -4.22
C LYS A 192 15.08 -5.09 -3.37
N ILE A 193 14.54 -6.15 -3.96
CA ILE A 193 13.66 -7.09 -3.27
C ILE A 193 14.51 -8.28 -2.85
N ARG A 194 14.50 -8.56 -1.55
CA ARG A 194 15.16 -9.73 -0.98
C ARG A 194 14.42 -10.99 -1.40
N LYS A 195 15.17 -12.07 -1.61
CA LYS A 195 14.58 -13.37 -1.96
C LYS A 195 13.96 -14.04 -0.74
N GLU A 196 14.53 -13.76 0.42
CA GLU A 196 14.07 -14.22 1.71
C GLU A 196 12.86 -13.40 2.15
N THR A 197 11.88 -14.07 2.75
CA THR A 197 10.70 -13.45 3.32
C THR A 197 11.01 -12.86 4.69
N VAL A 198 10.09 -12.01 5.17
CA VAL A 198 10.11 -11.52 6.55
C VAL A 198 9.87 -12.68 7.50
N THR A 199 10.76 -12.81 8.48
CA THR A 199 10.70 -13.80 9.55
C THR A 199 10.51 -13.12 10.90
N SER A 200 10.01 -13.87 11.87
CA SER A 200 9.76 -13.41 13.23
C SER A 200 10.79 -13.98 14.20
N GLN A 201 11.46 -13.10 14.95
CA GLN A 201 12.40 -13.49 16.00
C GLN A 201 11.93 -12.93 17.32
N MET A 202 11.97 -13.76 18.37
CA MET A 202 11.66 -13.32 19.71
C MET A 202 12.79 -13.62 20.69
N ARG A 203 12.95 -12.75 21.68
CA ARG A 203 13.80 -12.96 22.84
C ARG A 203 12.98 -12.83 24.11
N VAL A 204 13.11 -13.81 24.98
CA VAL A 204 12.43 -13.81 26.29
C VAL A 204 13.45 -13.84 27.41
N SER A 205 13.29 -12.92 28.36
CA SER A 205 14.04 -12.92 29.61
C SER A 205 13.11 -12.78 30.82
N SER A 206 13.60 -13.16 32.00
CA SER A 206 12.84 -13.11 33.25
C SER A 206 13.62 -12.39 34.34
N GLY A 207 12.93 -11.51 35.05
CA GLY A 207 13.41 -10.83 36.24
C GLY A 207 12.65 -11.28 37.50
N VAL A 208 12.69 -10.46 38.56
CA VAL A 208 11.92 -10.72 39.78
C VAL A 208 10.47 -10.31 39.54
N ASP A 209 9.57 -11.29 39.47
CA ASP A 209 8.11 -11.11 39.28
C ASP A 209 7.68 -10.54 37.91
N TRP A 210 8.53 -10.66 36.88
CA TRP A 210 8.19 -10.22 35.50
C TRP A 210 8.96 -10.97 34.40
N LEU A 211 8.43 -10.89 33.18
CA LEU A 211 9.03 -11.32 31.92
C LEU A 211 9.23 -10.13 30.98
N SER A 212 10.27 -10.15 30.16
CA SER A 212 10.46 -9.24 29.04
C SER A 212 10.38 -10.05 27.75
N LEU A 213 9.63 -9.53 26.80
CA LEU A 213 9.45 -10.08 25.47
C LEU A 213 9.87 -9.02 24.46
N ASP A 214 10.95 -9.31 23.72
CA ASP A 214 11.35 -8.52 22.56
C ASP A 214 10.97 -9.32 21.32
N LEU A 215 10.07 -8.80 20.49
CA LEU A 215 9.64 -9.40 19.23
C LEU A 215 10.09 -8.50 18.09
N VAL A 216 10.76 -9.07 17.10
CA VAL A 216 11.33 -8.35 15.96
C VAL A 216 10.95 -9.09 14.68
N PHE A 217 10.55 -8.34 13.66
CA PHE A 217 10.30 -8.85 12.32
C PHE A 217 11.40 -8.38 11.39
N GLY A 218 11.91 -9.25 10.53
CA GLY A 218 12.99 -8.87 9.63
C GLY A 218 13.54 -10.01 8.82
N THR A 219 14.57 -9.68 8.06
CA THR A 219 15.27 -10.59 7.16
C THR A 219 16.76 -10.34 7.27
N GLY A 220 17.54 -11.34 7.69
CA GLY A 220 18.96 -11.16 8.00
C GLY A 220 19.16 -10.11 9.10
N ASP A 221 19.97 -9.08 8.83
CA ASP A 221 20.24 -7.98 9.77
C ASP A 221 19.28 -6.79 9.64
N ALA A 222 18.37 -6.81 8.65
CA ALA A 222 17.45 -5.72 8.40
C ALA A 222 16.09 -5.99 9.06
N VAL A 223 15.58 -4.99 9.76
CA VAL A 223 14.35 -5.07 10.56
C VAL A 223 13.23 -4.33 9.85
N VAL A 224 12.00 -4.81 9.97
CA VAL A 224 10.78 -4.12 9.53
C VAL A 224 10.24 -3.32 10.70
N ASP A 225 9.81 -2.08 10.43
CA ASP A 225 9.05 -1.30 11.39
C ASP A 225 7.67 -1.94 11.63
N GLU A 226 7.23 -2.04 12.90
CA GLU A 226 5.97 -2.73 13.25
C GLU A 226 4.75 -2.01 12.67
N ASP A 227 4.78 -0.68 12.54
CA ASP A 227 3.68 0.11 12.01
C ASP A 227 3.60 -0.01 10.49
N GLU A 228 4.74 -0.01 9.79
CA GLU A 228 4.81 -0.33 8.35
C GLU A 228 4.30 -1.74 8.07
N LEU A 229 4.71 -2.73 8.87
CA LEU A 229 4.26 -4.10 8.74
C LEU A 229 2.75 -4.22 8.91
N ARG A 230 2.17 -3.54 9.91
CA ARG A 230 0.73 -3.52 10.13
C ARG A 230 -0.01 -2.83 9.00
N ALA A 231 0.46 -1.66 8.56
CA ALA A 231 -0.13 -0.91 7.45
C ALA A 231 -0.12 -1.72 6.14
N ALA A 232 0.96 -2.46 5.87
CA ALA A 232 1.03 -3.36 4.73
C ALA A 232 -0.02 -4.48 4.80
N LEU A 233 -0.13 -5.17 5.93
CA LEU A 233 -1.12 -6.25 6.12
C LEU A 233 -2.56 -5.76 6.04
N GLU A 234 -2.86 -4.61 6.65
CA GLU A 234 -4.20 -3.99 6.60
C GLU A 234 -4.56 -3.51 5.20
N GLY A 235 -3.58 -3.01 4.44
CA GLY A 235 -3.74 -2.61 3.04
C GLY A 235 -3.68 -3.77 2.03
N GLY A 236 -3.54 -5.03 2.48
CA GLY A 236 -3.43 -6.19 1.59
C GLY A 236 -2.10 -6.26 0.81
N ARG A 237 -1.09 -5.49 1.22
CA ARG A 237 0.24 -5.46 0.61
C ARG A 237 1.09 -6.58 1.21
N ASN A 238 1.60 -7.47 0.37
CA ASN A 238 2.43 -8.61 0.76
C ASN A 238 3.94 -8.33 0.68
N ILE A 239 4.33 -7.06 0.70
CA ILE A 239 5.73 -6.62 0.66
C ILE A 239 5.89 -5.41 1.58
N VAL A 240 7.02 -5.35 2.29
CA VAL A 240 7.30 -4.27 3.26
C VAL A 240 8.69 -3.71 3.09
N LYS A 241 8.84 -2.43 3.43
CA LYS A 241 10.12 -1.74 3.46
C LYS A 241 10.88 -2.10 4.74
N LEU A 242 12.15 -2.48 4.58
CA LEU A 242 13.08 -2.77 5.65
C LEU A 242 13.86 -1.51 6.05
N SER A 243 14.46 -1.54 7.24
CA SER A 243 15.25 -0.44 7.81
C SER A 243 16.46 -0.02 6.97
N ASP A 244 16.94 -0.88 6.08
CA ASP A 244 18.05 -0.61 5.16
C ASP A 244 17.60 -0.09 3.78
N GLY A 245 16.29 0.15 3.61
CA GLY A 245 15.67 0.60 2.36
C GLY A 245 15.39 -0.50 1.34
N THR A 246 15.73 -1.76 1.63
CA THR A 246 15.34 -2.91 0.79
C THR A 246 13.92 -3.34 1.10
N TYR A 247 13.33 -4.17 0.24
CA TYR A 247 11.98 -4.69 0.43
C TYR A 247 12.02 -6.20 0.58
N ALA A 248 11.10 -6.76 1.36
CA ALA A 248 10.97 -8.21 1.52
C ALA A 248 9.49 -8.62 1.49
N ALA A 249 9.23 -9.79 0.93
CA ALA A 249 7.89 -10.36 0.90
C ALA A 249 7.46 -10.80 2.31
N VAL A 250 6.17 -10.63 2.60
CA VAL A 250 5.53 -10.98 3.86
C VAL A 250 4.49 -12.06 3.61
N ASP A 251 4.49 -13.08 4.46
CA ASP A 251 3.38 -14.04 4.54
C ASP A 251 2.32 -13.46 5.49
N PRO A 252 1.17 -12.98 4.97
CA PRO A 252 0.20 -12.26 5.76
C PRO A 252 -0.47 -13.12 6.83
N ASP A 253 -0.68 -14.40 6.54
CA ASP A 253 -1.32 -15.33 7.49
C ASP A 253 -0.38 -15.58 8.66
N ARG A 254 0.88 -15.93 8.36
CA ARG A 254 1.87 -16.27 9.37
C ARG A 254 2.25 -15.08 10.23
N VAL A 255 2.57 -13.94 9.62
CA VAL A 255 2.98 -12.74 10.34
C VAL A 255 1.80 -12.10 11.06
N GLY A 256 0.62 -12.10 10.45
CA GLY A 256 -0.63 -11.66 11.06
C GLY A 256 -0.96 -12.42 12.34
N GLU A 257 -0.82 -13.75 12.34
CA GLU A 257 -1.05 -14.57 13.54
C GLU A 257 -0.09 -14.20 14.68
N VAL A 258 1.21 -14.06 14.38
CA VAL A 258 2.22 -13.66 15.38
C VAL A 258 1.92 -12.27 15.96
N LEU A 259 1.56 -11.30 15.12
CA LEU A 259 1.20 -9.95 15.55
C LEU A 259 -0.06 -9.95 16.43
N ALA A 260 -1.08 -10.73 16.07
CA ALA A 260 -2.31 -10.84 16.85
C ALA A 260 -2.03 -11.40 18.26
N ARG A 261 -1.25 -12.49 18.34
CA ARG A 261 -0.86 -13.10 19.63
C ARG A 261 -0.02 -12.16 20.49
N ALA A 262 0.92 -11.44 19.88
CA ALA A 262 1.71 -10.43 20.57
C ALA A 262 0.83 -9.30 21.11
N ALA A 263 -0.13 -8.81 20.32
CA ALA A 263 -1.08 -7.78 20.74
C ALA A 263 -1.92 -8.20 21.96
N GLU A 264 -2.42 -9.44 22.00
CA GLU A 264 -3.16 -9.99 23.17
C GLU A 264 -2.32 -9.94 24.47
N ILE A 265 -1.03 -10.27 24.37
CA ILE A 265 -0.09 -10.25 25.50
C ILE A 265 0.14 -8.81 25.97
N PHE A 266 0.44 -7.88 25.06
CA PHE A 266 0.75 -6.50 25.40
C PHE A 266 -0.48 -5.70 25.89
N ALA A 267 -1.66 -5.93 25.30
CA ALA A 267 -2.90 -5.27 25.72
C ALA A 267 -3.27 -5.59 27.17
N THR A 268 -2.98 -6.82 27.63
CA THR A 268 -3.25 -7.25 29.01
C THR A 268 -2.29 -6.61 30.02
N SER A 269 -1.07 -6.22 29.59
CA SER A 269 0.01 -5.83 30.49
C SER A 269 0.16 -4.32 30.70
N GLY A 270 -0.39 -3.47 29.82
CA GLY A 270 -0.26 -2.01 29.88
C GLY A 270 1.18 -1.45 29.76
N GLN A 271 2.20 -2.31 29.76
CA GLN A 271 3.62 -2.02 29.59
C GLN A 271 4.23 -3.04 28.63
N ARG A 272 4.92 -2.57 27.58
CA ARG A 272 5.58 -3.45 26.59
C ARG A 272 6.84 -4.14 27.13
N GLN A 273 7.53 -3.56 28.12
CA GLN A 273 8.82 -4.09 28.62
C GLN A 273 8.73 -5.07 29.80
N LYS A 274 7.68 -5.00 30.63
CA LYS A 274 7.56 -5.83 31.83
C LYS A 274 6.18 -6.47 31.88
N LEU A 275 6.13 -7.70 31.40
CA LEU A 275 4.96 -8.55 31.39
C LEU A 275 4.84 -9.30 32.72
N PRO A 276 3.64 -9.42 33.31
CA PRO A 276 3.47 -10.21 34.52
C PRO A 276 3.69 -11.70 34.22
N LEU A 277 4.13 -12.46 35.23
CA LEU A 277 4.40 -13.90 35.11
C LEU A 277 3.17 -14.72 34.69
N SER A 278 1.96 -14.19 34.91
CA SER A 278 0.71 -14.81 34.42
C SER A 278 0.60 -14.89 32.89
N GLN A 279 1.39 -14.10 32.14
CA GLN A 279 1.46 -14.18 30.67
C GLN A 279 2.40 -15.29 30.17
N ALA A 280 3.12 -15.98 31.06
CA ALA A 280 4.14 -16.95 30.68
C ALA A 280 3.63 -18.04 29.73
N GLY A 281 2.42 -18.57 29.96
CA GLY A 281 1.80 -19.54 29.04
C GLY A 281 1.58 -18.99 27.64
N ARG A 282 1.02 -17.77 27.53
CA ARG A 282 0.80 -17.12 26.22
C ARG A 282 2.11 -16.81 25.48
N ILE A 283 3.15 -16.43 26.22
CA ILE A 283 4.49 -16.20 25.66
C ILE A 283 5.10 -17.52 25.17
N GLN A 284 4.86 -18.63 25.87
CA GLN A 284 5.29 -19.96 25.45
C GLN A 284 4.55 -20.43 24.18
N ASP A 285 3.25 -20.15 24.08
CA ASP A 285 2.48 -20.42 22.86
C ASP A 285 3.00 -19.59 21.69
N LEU A 286 3.25 -18.29 21.90
CA LEU A 286 3.87 -17.42 20.89
C LEU A 286 5.25 -17.93 20.45
N ALA A 287 6.05 -18.46 21.37
CA ALA A 287 7.36 -19.05 21.06
C ALA A 287 7.29 -20.24 20.11
N SER A 288 6.13 -20.90 20.03
CA SER A 288 5.90 -22.04 19.14
C SER A 288 5.47 -21.61 17.73
N LEU A 289 5.07 -20.34 17.54
CA LEU A 289 4.62 -19.78 16.26
C LEU A 289 5.73 -19.04 15.50
N VAL A 290 6.66 -18.42 16.23
CA VAL A 290 7.74 -17.63 15.63
C VAL A 290 8.79 -18.51 14.94
N ASP A 291 9.53 -17.94 13.99
CA ASP A 291 10.64 -18.62 13.31
C ASP A 291 11.82 -18.94 14.24
N GLY A 292 12.11 -18.03 15.16
CA GLY A 292 13.26 -18.14 16.07
C GLY A 292 12.94 -17.60 17.45
N ALA A 293 13.07 -18.44 18.46
CA ALA A 293 12.87 -18.06 19.86
C ALA A 293 14.15 -18.23 20.69
N GLU A 294 14.67 -17.12 21.21
CA GLU A 294 15.77 -17.10 22.17
C GLU A 294 15.23 -16.96 23.60
N ILE A 295 15.13 -18.07 24.33
CA ILE A 295 14.63 -18.09 25.71
C ILE A 295 15.82 -18.14 26.68
N LYS A 296 16.00 -17.09 27.50
CA LYS A 296 17.06 -17.05 28.52
C LYS A 296 16.82 -18.09 29.63
N PRO A 297 17.87 -18.59 30.31
CA PRO A 297 17.76 -19.71 31.26
C PRO A 297 16.68 -19.57 32.33
N LYS A 298 16.54 -18.40 32.97
CA LYS A 298 15.50 -18.16 33.98
C LYS A 298 14.07 -18.23 33.44
N ALA A 299 13.86 -17.73 32.22
CA ALA A 299 12.56 -17.81 31.57
C ALA A 299 12.25 -19.27 31.17
N ARG A 300 13.28 -20.02 30.76
CA ARG A 300 13.16 -21.45 30.47
C ARG A 300 12.77 -22.26 31.71
N GLU A 301 13.43 -22.03 32.84
CA GLU A 301 13.06 -22.66 34.12
C GLU A 301 11.60 -22.37 34.52
N LEU A 302 11.12 -21.15 34.24
CA LEU A 302 9.73 -20.78 34.49
C LEU A 302 8.76 -21.56 33.58
N PHE A 303 9.05 -21.63 32.27
CA PHE A 303 8.23 -22.36 31.31
C PHE A 303 8.22 -23.86 31.60
N ASP A 304 9.35 -24.45 31.98
CA ASP A 304 9.44 -25.85 32.37
C ASP A 304 8.55 -26.12 33.60
N LYS A 305 8.59 -25.25 34.61
CA LYS A 305 7.70 -25.38 35.79
C LYS A 305 6.22 -25.30 35.43
N LEU A 306 5.84 -24.45 34.47
CA LEU A 306 4.45 -24.31 34.01
C LEU A 306 4.00 -25.50 33.14
N GLY A 307 4.91 -26.15 32.42
CA GLY A 307 4.61 -27.37 31.66
C GLY A 307 4.30 -28.59 32.54
N HIS A 308 4.77 -28.60 33.79
CA HIS A 308 4.66 -29.73 34.72
C HIS A 308 3.68 -29.48 35.89
N VAL A 309 2.57 -28.77 35.62
CA VAL A 309 1.53 -28.48 36.64
C VAL A 309 0.86 -29.77 37.17
N GLU A 310 0.88 -30.85 36.41
CA GLU A 310 0.35 -32.15 36.85
C GLU A 310 1.27 -32.87 37.86
N ASP A 311 2.56 -32.50 37.91
CA ASP A 311 3.60 -33.13 38.74
C ASP A 311 3.95 -32.30 39.99
N ILE A 312 3.02 -31.48 40.49
CA ILE A 312 3.28 -30.63 41.66
C ILE A 312 3.59 -31.51 42.88
N PRO A 313 4.79 -31.40 43.48
CA PRO A 313 5.20 -32.25 44.57
C PRO A 313 4.33 -31.99 45.81
N SER A 314 3.97 -33.07 46.51
CA SER A 314 3.12 -32.99 47.69
C SER A 314 3.85 -32.30 48.85
N ILE A 315 3.42 -31.10 49.23
CA ILE A 315 4.03 -30.33 50.30
C ILE A 315 3.49 -30.76 51.67
N ALA A 316 4.39 -30.93 52.63
CA ALA A 316 4.02 -31.23 54.01
C ALA A 316 3.42 -29.99 54.69
N LYS A 317 2.34 -30.18 55.45
CA LYS A 317 1.71 -29.08 56.19
C LYS A 317 2.67 -28.52 57.27
N PRO A 318 2.62 -27.21 57.56
CA PRO A 318 3.39 -26.62 58.64
C PRO A 318 3.04 -27.23 60.00
N ARG A 319 4.04 -27.39 60.89
CA ARG A 319 3.81 -27.88 62.27
C ARG A 319 2.89 -26.96 63.08
N SER A 320 2.86 -25.67 62.75
CA SER A 320 1.97 -24.67 63.35
C SER A 320 0.49 -24.88 62.99
N LEU A 321 0.18 -25.61 61.92
CA LEU A 321 -1.19 -25.86 61.49
C LEU A 321 -1.81 -27.01 62.30
N LYS A 322 -2.67 -26.66 63.26
CA LYS A 322 -3.45 -27.59 64.10
C LYS A 322 -4.70 -28.13 63.39
N ALA A 323 -4.51 -28.70 62.21
CA ALA A 323 -5.57 -29.34 61.42
C ALA A 323 -5.02 -30.53 60.62
N THR A 324 -5.92 -31.42 60.19
CA THR A 324 -5.60 -32.54 59.29
C THR A 324 -6.17 -32.24 57.91
N LEU A 325 -5.30 -32.04 56.92
CA LEU A 325 -5.71 -31.82 55.54
C LEU A 325 -6.18 -33.13 54.91
N ARG A 326 -7.33 -33.10 54.22
CA ARG A 326 -7.76 -34.19 53.32
C ARG A 326 -6.82 -34.27 52.10
N PRO A 327 -6.76 -35.40 51.38
CA PRO A 327 -5.88 -35.55 50.21
C PRO A 327 -6.02 -34.41 49.18
N TYR A 328 -7.25 -34.06 48.80
CA TYR A 328 -7.52 -32.97 47.86
C TYR A 328 -7.11 -31.58 48.43
N GLN A 329 -7.31 -31.34 49.72
CA GLN A 329 -6.87 -30.09 50.37
C GLN A 329 -5.35 -29.98 50.42
N LYS A 330 -4.65 -31.11 50.58
CA LYS A 330 -3.19 -31.16 50.52
C LYS A 330 -2.69 -30.86 49.11
N GLN A 331 -3.39 -31.36 48.09
CA GLN A 331 -3.11 -31.06 46.69
C GLN A 331 -3.33 -29.57 46.39
N GLY A 332 -4.48 -29.01 46.75
CA GLY A 332 -4.76 -27.58 46.58
C GLY A 332 -3.78 -26.68 47.36
N PHE A 333 -3.41 -27.04 48.59
CA PHE A 333 -2.33 -26.37 49.32
C PHE A 333 -0.98 -26.46 48.60
N SER A 334 -0.61 -27.62 48.05
CA SER A 334 0.66 -27.79 47.32
C SER A 334 0.66 -26.94 46.03
N TRP A 335 -0.48 -26.87 45.34
CA TRP A 335 -0.68 -26.00 44.18
C TRP A 335 -0.57 -24.51 44.53
N LEU A 336 -1.16 -24.08 45.65
CA LEU A 336 -1.00 -22.71 46.15
C LEU A 336 0.46 -22.37 46.48
N VAL A 337 1.20 -23.31 47.08
CA VAL A 337 2.65 -23.14 47.35
C VAL A 337 3.42 -23.01 46.04
N PHE A 338 3.11 -23.84 45.06
CA PHE A 338 3.73 -23.78 43.73
C PHE A 338 3.49 -22.41 43.06
N LEU A 339 2.26 -21.89 43.06
CA LEU A 339 1.96 -20.55 42.54
C LEU A 339 2.71 -19.44 43.29
N HIS A 340 2.79 -19.56 44.61
CA HIS A 340 3.52 -18.61 45.45
C HIS A 340 5.03 -18.62 45.14
N GLU A 341 5.65 -19.79 44.97
CA GLU A 341 7.05 -19.92 44.58
C GLU A 341 7.31 -19.44 43.14
N LEU A 342 6.30 -19.52 42.27
CA LEU A 342 6.33 -18.94 40.94
C LEU A 342 6.15 -17.42 40.93
N GLY A 343 5.81 -16.77 42.06
CA GLY A 343 5.49 -15.34 42.07
C GLY A 343 4.21 -14.98 41.30
N SER A 344 3.32 -15.95 41.10
CA SER A 344 2.05 -15.78 40.39
C SER A 344 0.86 -15.87 41.33
N GLY A 345 -0.22 -15.18 40.99
CA GLY A 345 -1.53 -15.40 41.59
C GLY A 345 -2.26 -16.59 40.97
N GLY A 346 -3.37 -16.98 41.58
CA GLY A 346 -4.29 -17.98 41.05
C GLY A 346 -5.65 -17.92 41.71
N ILE A 347 -6.65 -18.51 41.05
CA ILE A 347 -8.02 -18.58 41.55
C ILE A 347 -8.27 -20.00 42.06
N LEU A 348 -8.36 -20.17 43.39
CA LEU A 348 -8.74 -21.45 43.99
C LEU A 348 -10.26 -21.60 43.94
N ALA A 349 -10.74 -22.22 42.85
CA ALA A 349 -12.16 -22.36 42.54
C ALA A 349 -12.78 -23.72 42.94
N ASP A 350 -12.32 -24.31 44.05
CA ASP A 350 -12.92 -25.53 44.60
C ASP A 350 -14.42 -25.33 44.91
N ASP A 351 -15.20 -26.41 44.90
CA ASP A 351 -16.62 -26.38 45.31
C ASP A 351 -16.83 -25.82 46.73
N MET A 352 -18.05 -25.34 46.98
CA MET A 352 -18.46 -24.86 48.30
C MET A 352 -18.37 -25.99 49.33
N GLY A 353 -17.80 -25.69 50.51
CA GLY A 353 -17.64 -26.67 51.59
C GLY A 353 -16.35 -27.49 51.56
N LEU A 354 -15.55 -27.43 50.49
CA LEU A 354 -14.26 -28.17 50.40
C LEU A 354 -13.12 -27.57 51.25
N GLY A 355 -13.38 -26.48 51.99
CA GLY A 355 -12.43 -25.94 52.95
C GLY A 355 -11.30 -25.10 52.34
N LYS A 356 -11.62 -24.27 51.32
CA LYS A 356 -10.69 -23.31 50.72
C LYS A 356 -9.97 -22.43 51.75
N THR A 357 -10.70 -21.95 52.77
CA THR A 357 -10.13 -21.16 53.88
C THR A 357 -9.01 -21.90 54.61
N LEU A 358 -9.17 -23.20 54.85
CA LEU A 358 -8.14 -24.01 55.50
C LEU A 358 -6.89 -24.15 54.62
N GLN A 359 -7.07 -24.30 53.31
CA GLN A 359 -5.96 -24.35 52.35
C GLN A 359 -5.19 -23.01 52.30
N THR A 360 -5.91 -21.88 52.29
CA THR A 360 -5.31 -20.53 52.35
C THR A 360 -4.56 -20.30 53.66
N ILE A 361 -5.12 -20.71 54.81
CA ILE A 361 -4.42 -20.63 56.10
C ILE A 361 -3.16 -21.50 56.10
N ALA A 362 -3.20 -22.68 55.46
CA ALA A 362 -2.03 -23.54 55.33
C ALA A 362 -0.91 -22.87 54.51
N LEU A 363 -1.24 -22.15 53.43
CA LEU A 363 -0.29 -21.35 52.65
C LEU A 363 0.35 -20.25 53.50
N ILE A 364 -0.46 -19.46 54.21
CA ILE A 364 0.05 -18.37 55.07
C ILE A 364 0.94 -18.92 56.19
N ALA A 365 0.55 -20.03 56.82
CA ALA A 365 1.36 -20.68 57.84
C ALA A 365 2.67 -21.24 57.27
N TRP A 366 2.66 -21.70 56.02
CA TRP A 366 3.83 -22.21 55.32
C TRP A 366 4.80 -21.07 54.98
N SER A 367 4.31 -19.95 54.44
CA SER A 367 5.16 -18.80 54.08
C SER A 367 5.83 -18.21 55.31
N GLN A 368 5.13 -18.12 56.44
CA GLN A 368 5.72 -17.64 57.72
C GLN A 368 6.90 -18.48 58.22
N VAL A 369 6.95 -19.78 57.88
CA VAL A 369 8.04 -20.67 58.28
C VAL A 369 9.18 -20.64 57.26
N LYS A 370 8.86 -20.51 55.98
CA LYS A 370 9.83 -20.55 54.88
C LYS A 370 10.52 -19.22 54.62
N GLU A 371 9.82 -18.11 54.78
CA GLU A 371 10.32 -16.79 54.44
C GLU A 371 11.08 -16.14 55.59
N LYS A 372 12.23 -15.54 55.29
CA LYS A 372 13.07 -14.84 56.28
C LYS A 372 12.48 -13.50 56.73
N LYS A 373 11.63 -12.86 55.90
CA LYS A 373 11.02 -11.56 56.18
C LYS A 373 9.51 -11.73 56.34
N LYS A 374 8.99 -11.51 57.55
CA LYS A 374 7.54 -11.54 57.79
C LYS A 374 6.90 -10.29 57.20
N LYS A 375 6.04 -10.47 56.20
CA LYS A 375 5.17 -9.42 55.66
C LYS A 375 3.74 -9.57 56.22
N PRO A 376 2.98 -8.47 56.33
CA PRO A 376 1.57 -8.58 56.70
C PRO A 376 0.78 -9.33 55.63
N ASN A 377 -0.21 -10.12 56.05
CA ASN A 377 -1.16 -10.79 55.17
C ASN A 377 -2.51 -10.09 55.29
N LEU A 378 -3.19 -9.84 54.18
CA LEU A 378 -4.52 -9.25 54.14
C LEU A 378 -5.51 -10.30 53.63
N VAL A 379 -6.59 -10.52 54.38
CA VAL A 379 -7.72 -11.35 53.96
C VAL A 379 -8.94 -10.45 53.90
N VAL A 380 -9.62 -10.44 52.76
CA VAL A 380 -10.85 -9.69 52.54
C VAL A 380 -11.97 -10.71 52.35
N ALA A 381 -13.04 -10.56 53.12
CA ALA A 381 -14.23 -11.41 53.05
C ALA A 381 -15.49 -10.54 53.29
N PRO A 382 -16.68 -10.97 52.85
CA PRO A 382 -17.93 -10.33 53.24
C PRO A 382 -18.09 -10.25 54.76
N THR A 383 -18.81 -9.24 55.26
CA THR A 383 -19.03 -9.02 56.70
C THR A 383 -19.77 -10.14 57.41
N SER A 384 -20.42 -11.05 56.67
CA SER A 384 -21.25 -12.14 57.17
C SER A 384 -20.51 -13.47 57.34
N VAL A 385 -19.21 -13.54 57.04
CA VAL A 385 -18.40 -14.77 57.07
C VAL A 385 -17.77 -15.02 58.43
#